data_AF-A0A163CJZ9-F1
#
_entry.id   AF-A0A163CJZ9-F1
#
_cell.length_a   1.000
_cell.length_b   1.000
_cell.length_c   1.000
_cell.angle_alpha   90.00
_cell.angle_beta   90.00
_cell.angle_gamma   90.00
#
_symmetry.space_group_name_H-M   'P 1'
#
loop_
_entity.id
_entity.type
_entity.pdbx_description
1 polymer ?
#
loop_
_entity_poly.entity_id
_entity_poly.type
_entity_poly.pdbx_seq_one_letter_code
_entity_poly.pdbx_strand_id
1 'polypeptide(L)'
;MDPLTPGAHDVTRVWLDTWEWACCGDPFSVGDEVDLLVRTRTPSSAFIESVGPELAATIDAIESHHQETPTTPEDRVRGRVAGIHAVVQEHIETRHLRRPGFGAPPDAEMPAEGEDWPFDGRDLGNGFMIGSRPSRWMIESVPVPGAVTLAPRDGVPPTASDQATEPPDENPEPPAERRTTSVVAWVVDVHENHPVSES
;
A
#
# COMPACT_ATOMS: atom_id res chain seq x y z
N MET A 1 8.50 -32.16 -33.62
CA MET A 1 8.84 -31.70 -32.26
C MET A 1 8.55 -30.22 -32.26
N ASP A 2 7.33 -29.85 -31.90
CA ASP A 2 6.99 -28.47 -31.58
C ASP A 2 7.66 -28.11 -30.26
N PRO A 3 8.33 -26.95 -30.15
CA PRO A 3 8.74 -26.44 -28.85
C PRO A 3 7.45 -26.06 -28.10
N LEU A 4 7.23 -26.71 -26.96
CA LEU A 4 6.20 -26.32 -26.00
C LEU A 4 6.46 -24.86 -25.61
N THR A 5 5.63 -23.96 -26.11
CA THR A 5 5.43 -22.65 -25.50
C THR A 5 5.09 -22.90 -24.03
N PRO A 6 5.86 -22.39 -23.05
CA PRO A 6 5.47 -22.52 -21.65
C PRO A 6 4.06 -21.92 -21.51
N GLY A 7 3.13 -22.74 -21.06
CA GLY A 7 1.73 -22.37 -20.95
C GLY A 7 1.57 -21.26 -19.91
N ALA A 8 0.51 -20.46 -20.07
CA ALA A 8 0.07 -19.44 -19.12
C ALA A 8 -0.31 -19.98 -17.72
N HIS A 9 0.12 -21.19 -17.36
CA HIS A 9 -0.14 -21.89 -16.10
C HIS A 9 1.09 -21.97 -15.17
N ASP A 10 2.25 -21.47 -15.61
CA ASP A 10 3.45 -21.41 -14.76
C ASP A 10 3.63 -20.07 -14.06
N VAL A 11 2.71 -19.11 -14.26
CA VAL A 11 2.77 -17.80 -13.61
C VAL A 11 1.70 -17.71 -12.54
N THR A 12 2.12 -17.51 -11.30
CA THR A 12 1.24 -17.21 -10.17
C THR A 12 1.29 -15.73 -9.85
N ARG A 13 0.12 -15.09 -9.85
CA ARG A 13 -0.03 -13.66 -9.59
C ARG A 13 -0.33 -13.39 -8.11
N VAL A 14 0.66 -12.84 -7.43
CA VAL A 14 0.65 -12.63 -5.97
C VAL A 14 0.38 -11.17 -5.63
N TRP A 15 -0.58 -10.93 -4.74
CA TRP A 15 -0.83 -9.64 -4.14
C TRP A 15 0.04 -9.43 -2.90
N LEU A 16 0.79 -8.33 -2.84
CA LEU A 16 1.56 -7.87 -1.69
C LEU A 16 0.99 -6.53 -1.20
N ASP A 17 0.67 -6.42 0.09
CA ASP A 17 0.24 -5.15 0.68
C ASP A 17 1.44 -4.20 0.84
N THR A 18 1.29 -2.93 0.41
CA THR A 18 2.39 -1.96 0.48
C THR A 18 2.84 -1.68 1.92
N TRP A 19 1.94 -1.68 2.89
CA TRP A 19 2.27 -1.40 4.28
C TRP A 19 3.04 -2.56 4.92
N GLU A 20 2.62 -3.80 4.67
CA GLU A 20 3.31 -4.98 5.17
C GLU A 20 4.73 -5.08 4.57
N TRP A 21 4.85 -4.82 3.26
CA TRP A 21 6.13 -4.90 2.59
C TRP A 21 7.08 -3.73 2.93
N ALA A 22 6.56 -2.52 3.15
CA ALA A 22 7.38 -1.38 3.56
C ALA A 22 7.93 -1.48 5.00
N CYS A 23 7.34 -2.36 5.83
CA CYS A 23 7.77 -2.55 7.22
C CYS A 23 9.03 -3.41 7.32
N CYS A 24 9.00 -4.59 6.69
CA CYS A 24 10.04 -5.62 6.83
C CYS A 24 10.32 -6.41 5.54
N GLY A 25 9.70 -6.05 4.41
CA GLY A 25 9.90 -6.73 3.14
C GLY A 25 11.26 -6.43 2.53
N ASP A 26 11.93 -7.46 2.01
CA ASP A 26 13.14 -7.26 1.23
C ASP A 26 12.79 -6.69 -0.16
N PRO A 27 13.48 -5.64 -0.63
CA PRO A 27 13.28 -5.15 -1.98
C PRO A 27 13.74 -6.19 -3.01
N PHE A 28 13.00 -6.31 -4.11
CA PHE A 28 13.34 -7.19 -5.22
C PHE A 28 12.89 -6.59 -6.55
N SER A 29 13.48 -7.06 -7.64
CA SER A 29 13.22 -6.62 -9.00
C SER A 29 12.76 -7.76 -9.89
N VAL A 30 12.26 -7.42 -11.07
CA VAL A 30 12.00 -8.42 -12.12
C VAL A 30 13.28 -9.20 -12.41
N GLY A 31 13.15 -10.53 -12.42
CA GLY A 31 14.25 -11.47 -12.58
C GLY A 31 14.82 -12.02 -11.28
N ASP A 32 14.50 -11.47 -10.12
CA ASP A 32 14.95 -12.02 -8.83
C ASP A 32 14.20 -13.30 -8.45
N GLU A 33 14.80 -14.13 -7.61
CA GLU A 33 14.13 -15.28 -7.01
C GLU A 33 13.46 -14.85 -5.70
N VAL A 34 12.22 -15.30 -5.49
CA VAL A 34 11.42 -14.98 -4.31
C VAL A 34 10.86 -16.24 -3.65
N ASP A 35 10.61 -16.16 -2.35
CA ASP A 35 9.93 -17.19 -1.55
C ASP A 35 8.86 -16.53 -0.66
N LEU A 36 7.64 -16.38 -1.19
CA LEU A 36 6.55 -15.61 -0.61
C LEU A 36 5.61 -16.53 0.20
N LEU A 37 5.25 -16.14 1.42
CA LEU A 37 4.31 -16.87 2.27
C LEU A 37 2.87 -16.49 1.93
N VAL A 38 2.08 -17.44 1.45
CA VAL A 38 0.69 -17.20 1.07
C VAL A 38 -0.21 -17.26 2.28
N ARG A 39 -0.95 -16.17 2.51
CA ARG A 39 -2.03 -16.13 3.50
C ARG A 39 -3.26 -16.90 3.02
N THR A 40 -3.66 -16.65 1.78
CA THR A 40 -4.86 -17.24 1.19
C THR A 40 -4.77 -17.20 -0.33
N ARG A 41 -5.35 -18.22 -0.96
CA ARG A 41 -5.62 -18.26 -2.41
C ARG A 41 -7.07 -17.94 -2.75
N THR A 42 -7.89 -17.68 -1.74
CA THR A 42 -9.29 -17.32 -1.88
C THR A 42 -9.48 -15.89 -1.39
N PRO A 43 -9.65 -14.92 -2.32
CA PRO A 43 -9.95 -13.54 -1.97
C PRO A 43 -11.24 -13.44 -1.13
N SER A 44 -11.23 -12.59 -0.10
CA SER A 44 -12.43 -12.31 0.70
C SER A 44 -13.39 -11.38 -0.04
N SER A 45 -14.65 -11.33 0.38
CA SER A 45 -15.62 -10.37 -0.18
C SER A 45 -15.15 -8.92 -0.02
N ALA A 46 -14.59 -8.57 1.15
CA ALA A 46 -14.04 -7.24 1.40
C ALA A 46 -12.87 -6.89 0.48
N PHE A 47 -12.03 -7.86 0.13
CA PHE A 47 -10.96 -7.66 -0.86
C PHE A 47 -11.55 -7.39 -2.25
N ILE A 48 -12.51 -8.21 -2.68
CA ILE A 48 -13.19 -8.06 -3.97
C ILE A 48 -13.90 -6.70 -4.08
N GLU A 49 -14.58 -6.27 -3.01
CA GLU A 49 -15.24 -4.96 -2.94
C GLU A 49 -14.24 -3.80 -3.04
N SER A 50 -13.06 -3.94 -2.41
CA SER A 50 -12.01 -2.93 -2.42
C SER A 50 -11.40 -2.74 -3.82
N VAL A 51 -10.93 -3.83 -4.43
CA VAL A 51 -10.12 -3.77 -5.67
C VAL A 51 -10.95 -3.96 -6.94
N GLY A 52 -12.20 -4.39 -6.81
CA GLY A 52 -13.09 -4.74 -7.91
C GLY A 52 -12.97 -6.22 -8.33
N PRO A 53 -14.06 -6.82 -8.83
CA PRO A 53 -14.11 -8.24 -9.18
C PRO A 53 -13.19 -8.61 -10.34
N GLU A 54 -12.94 -7.71 -11.28
CA GLU A 54 -12.10 -7.96 -12.45
C GLU A 54 -10.63 -8.16 -12.04
N LEU A 55 -10.07 -7.25 -11.24
CA LEU A 55 -8.71 -7.39 -10.74
C LEU A 55 -8.61 -8.57 -9.77
N ALA A 56 -9.56 -8.72 -8.85
CA ALA A 56 -9.55 -9.80 -7.87
C ALA A 56 -9.55 -11.20 -8.53
N ALA A 57 -10.23 -11.37 -9.67
CA ALA A 57 -10.24 -12.61 -10.42
C ALA A 57 -8.89 -12.98 -11.06
N THR A 58 -7.94 -12.03 -11.14
CA THR A 58 -6.59 -12.27 -11.66
C THR A 58 -5.56 -12.57 -10.57
N ILE A 59 -5.95 -12.51 -9.30
CA ILE A 59 -5.04 -12.73 -8.17
C ILE A 59 -5.16 -14.18 -7.72
N ASP A 60 -4.07 -14.93 -7.83
CA ASP A 60 -4.00 -16.35 -7.49
C ASP A 60 -3.64 -16.57 -6.01
N ALA A 61 -2.91 -15.62 -5.43
CA ALA A 61 -2.47 -15.69 -4.05
C ALA A 61 -2.38 -14.29 -3.42
N ILE A 62 -2.70 -14.20 -2.14
CA ILE A 62 -2.49 -13.01 -1.32
C ILE A 62 -1.45 -13.37 -0.28
N GLU A 63 -0.32 -12.67 -0.31
CA GLU A 63 0.73 -12.73 0.71
C GLU A 63 0.27 -11.96 1.95
N SER A 64 0.81 -12.30 3.12
CA SER A 64 0.74 -11.39 4.26
C SER A 64 1.93 -11.60 5.17
N HIS A 65 2.73 -10.54 5.29
CA HIS A 65 3.99 -10.56 5.99
C HIS A 65 3.82 -10.60 7.52
N HIS A 66 2.68 -10.14 8.05
CA HIS A 66 2.41 -10.07 9.50
C HIS A 66 1.45 -11.14 10.02
N GLN A 67 1.19 -12.23 9.30
CA GLN A 67 0.37 -13.30 9.88
C GLN A 67 1.07 -13.99 11.04
N GLU A 68 0.47 -13.87 12.23
CA GLU A 68 0.96 -14.48 13.47
C GLU A 68 0.85 -16.02 13.49
N THR A 69 0.14 -16.65 12.54
CA THR A 69 0.10 -18.11 12.45
C THR A 69 -0.21 -18.57 11.02
N PRO A 70 0.70 -19.30 10.35
CA PRO A 70 0.39 -19.89 9.06
C PRO A 70 -0.78 -20.88 9.17
N THR A 71 -1.62 -20.97 8.14
CA THR A 71 -2.44 -22.17 7.96
C THR A 71 -1.50 -23.35 7.75
N THR A 72 -1.57 -24.38 8.60
CA THR A 72 -0.77 -25.60 8.41
C THR A 72 -1.44 -26.49 7.37
N PRO A 73 -0.72 -26.97 6.32
CA PRO A 73 0.69 -26.71 6.00
C PRO A 73 0.92 -25.33 5.37
N GLU A 74 2.11 -24.75 5.61
CA GLU A 74 2.53 -23.47 5.02
C GLU A 74 2.40 -23.50 3.49
N ASP A 75 1.59 -22.58 2.95
CA ASP A 75 1.45 -22.37 1.51
C ASP A 75 2.42 -21.28 1.07
N ARG A 76 3.20 -21.55 0.02
CA ARG A 76 4.28 -20.64 -0.43
C ARG A 76 4.31 -20.58 -1.96
N VAL A 77 4.68 -19.42 -2.47
CA VAL A 77 4.97 -19.19 -3.89
C VAL A 77 6.47 -18.96 -4.05
N ARG A 78 7.13 -19.84 -4.80
CA ARG A 78 8.59 -19.85 -4.96
C ARG A 78 8.97 -19.82 -6.42
N GLY A 79 9.80 -18.86 -6.80
CA GLY A 79 10.38 -18.85 -8.13
C GLY A 79 10.82 -17.48 -8.59
N ARG A 80 10.87 -17.29 -9.90
CA ARG A 80 11.44 -16.08 -10.51
C ARG A 80 10.39 -15.04 -10.81
N VAL A 81 10.64 -13.80 -10.40
CA VAL A 81 9.76 -12.67 -10.70
C VAL A 81 9.78 -12.39 -12.21
N ALA A 82 8.60 -12.49 -12.82
CA ALA A 82 8.37 -12.27 -14.24
C ALA A 82 7.87 -10.85 -14.55
N GLY A 83 7.14 -10.25 -13.60
CA GLY A 83 6.54 -8.94 -13.75
C GLY A 83 6.13 -8.34 -12.41
N ILE A 84 6.17 -7.02 -12.31
CA ILE A 84 5.75 -6.27 -11.12
C ILE A 84 4.85 -5.13 -11.58
N HIS A 85 3.72 -4.97 -10.90
CA HIS A 85 2.76 -3.90 -11.14
C HIS A 85 2.44 -3.19 -9.82
N ALA A 86 2.57 -1.87 -9.80
CA ALA A 86 2.02 -1.06 -8.74
C ALA A 86 0.50 -1.00 -8.90
N VAL A 87 -0.22 -1.27 -7.82
CA VAL A 87 -1.67 -1.13 -7.75
C VAL A 87 -1.97 0.31 -7.32
N VAL A 88 -2.43 1.11 -8.28
CA VAL A 88 -2.74 2.53 -8.08
C VAL A 88 -4.24 2.68 -7.84
N GLN A 89 -4.63 3.11 -6.65
CA GLN A 89 -6.03 3.32 -6.26
C GLN A 89 -6.38 4.82 -6.30
N GLU A 90 -7.54 5.16 -6.84
CA GLU A 90 -8.10 6.50 -6.68
C GLU A 90 -8.70 6.70 -5.29
N HIS A 91 -8.47 7.87 -4.72
CA HIS A 91 -9.05 8.31 -3.47
C HIS A 91 -9.75 9.65 -3.64
N ILE A 92 -10.82 9.85 -2.87
CA ILE A 92 -11.44 11.15 -2.66
C ILE A 92 -10.90 11.68 -1.34
N GLU A 93 -10.15 12.77 -1.42
CA GLU A 93 -9.70 13.49 -0.25
C GLU A 93 -10.64 14.65 0.05
N THR A 94 -11.20 14.65 1.26
CA THR A 94 -12.01 15.74 1.79
C THR A 94 -11.22 16.47 2.87
N ARG A 95 -11.17 17.80 2.80
CA ARG A 95 -10.52 18.62 3.81
C ARG A 95 -11.55 19.16 4.78
N HIS A 96 -11.31 18.93 6.05
CA HIS A 96 -12.12 19.43 7.14
C HIS A 96 -11.31 20.36 8.02
N LEU A 97 -11.95 21.36 8.63
CA LEU A 97 -11.29 22.16 9.64
C LEU A 97 -10.93 21.25 10.83
N ARG A 98 -9.64 21.23 11.20
CA ARG A 98 -9.19 20.51 12.38
C ARG A 98 -9.86 21.11 13.62
N ARG A 99 -10.29 20.26 14.55
CA ARG A 99 -10.90 20.65 15.82
C ARG A 99 -10.73 19.53 16.87
N PRO A 100 -10.91 19.79 18.17
CA PRO A 100 -10.86 18.75 19.19
C PRO A 100 -11.80 17.60 18.87
N GLY A 101 -11.29 16.38 18.92
CA GLY A 101 -12.01 15.16 18.53
C GLY A 101 -12.09 14.92 17.02
N PHE A 102 -11.50 15.79 16.19
CA PHE A 102 -11.48 15.65 14.74
C PHE A 102 -10.17 16.21 14.14
N GLY A 103 -9.17 15.34 14.07
CA GLY A 103 -7.79 15.71 13.69
C GLY A 103 -6.97 16.33 14.83
N ALA A 104 -7.53 16.54 16.02
CA ALA A 104 -6.81 16.91 17.23
C ALA A 104 -7.31 16.10 18.44
N PRO A 105 -6.50 15.94 19.51
CA PRO A 105 -6.95 15.36 20.76
C PRO A 105 -8.26 15.99 21.27
N PRO A 106 -9.16 15.23 21.92
CA PRO A 106 -10.45 15.75 22.39
C PRO A 106 -10.34 16.92 23.39
N ASP A 107 -9.22 17.02 24.10
CA ASP A 107 -8.90 18.03 25.11
C ASP A 107 -8.02 19.18 24.58
N ALA A 108 -7.74 19.22 23.27
CA ALA A 108 -6.92 20.27 22.67
C ALA A 108 -7.62 21.64 22.75
N GLU A 109 -6.85 22.69 23.01
CA GLU A 109 -7.33 24.07 22.92
C GLU A 109 -7.37 24.51 21.45
N MET A 110 -8.50 25.09 21.02
CA MET A 110 -8.63 25.63 19.67
C MET A 110 -7.80 26.92 19.53
N PRO A 111 -6.94 27.02 18.51
CA PRO A 111 -6.31 28.30 18.15
C PRO A 111 -7.35 29.36 17.81
N ALA A 112 -6.99 30.65 17.93
CA ALA A 112 -7.87 31.70 17.45
C ALA A 112 -8.05 31.61 15.93
N GLU A 113 -9.11 32.24 15.41
CA GLU A 113 -9.40 32.20 13.98
C GLU A 113 -8.24 32.77 13.16
N GLY A 114 -7.68 31.94 12.27
CA GLY A 114 -6.54 32.34 11.44
C GLY A 114 -5.17 32.05 12.04
N GLU A 115 -5.08 31.59 13.28
CA GLU A 115 -3.83 31.16 13.91
C GLU A 115 -3.51 29.69 13.61
N ASP A 116 -2.22 29.37 13.60
CA ASP A 116 -1.73 28.01 13.43
C ASP A 116 -1.99 27.15 14.66
N TRP A 117 -2.09 25.84 14.45
CA TRP A 117 -2.14 24.90 15.58
C TRP A 117 -0.86 24.96 16.40
N PRO A 118 -0.96 24.84 17.74
CA PRO A 118 0.21 24.80 18.60
C PRO A 118 1.15 23.67 18.19
N PHE A 119 2.45 23.93 18.35
CA PHE A 119 3.48 22.93 18.10
C PHE A 119 3.28 21.75 19.05
N ASP A 120 3.15 20.55 18.48
CA ASP A 120 3.10 19.32 19.26
C ASP A 120 4.48 18.66 19.23
N GLY A 121 5.13 18.61 20.38
CA GLY A 121 6.48 18.09 20.48
C GLY A 121 7.08 18.21 21.87
N ARG A 122 8.33 17.76 21.98
CA ARG A 122 9.08 17.67 23.24
C ARG A 122 10.40 18.40 23.13
N ASP A 123 10.70 19.19 24.15
CA ASP A 123 12.01 19.82 24.35
C ASP A 123 12.99 18.75 24.83
N LEU A 124 14.10 18.58 24.12
CA LEU A 124 15.16 17.63 24.47
C LEU A 124 16.28 18.29 25.31
N GLY A 125 16.12 19.57 25.67
CA GLY A 125 17.15 20.40 26.30
C GLY A 125 18.05 21.08 25.28
N ASN A 126 18.78 22.11 25.71
CA ASN A 126 19.69 22.93 24.87
C ASN A 126 19.02 23.62 23.67
N GLY A 127 17.70 23.84 23.71
CA GLY A 127 16.96 24.54 22.66
C GLY A 127 16.62 23.67 21.44
N PHE A 128 16.76 22.35 21.54
CA PHE A 128 16.40 21.43 20.47
C PHE A 128 14.98 20.88 20.67
N MET A 129 14.08 21.23 19.76
CA MET A 129 12.69 20.77 19.74
C MET A 129 12.52 19.67 18.69
N ILE A 130 11.91 18.54 19.06
CA ILE A 130 11.42 17.55 18.10
C ILE A 130 9.90 17.51 18.16
N GLY A 131 9.27 17.64 17.00
CA GLY A 131 7.82 17.73 16.88
C GLY A 131 7.41 18.32 15.54
N SER A 132 6.11 18.51 15.37
CA SER A 132 5.53 19.11 14.17
C SER A 132 4.48 20.14 14.54
N ARG A 133 4.27 21.12 13.65
CA ARG A 133 3.05 21.92 13.69
C ARG A 133 2.00 21.20 12.85
N PRO A 134 0.88 20.78 13.43
CA PRO A 134 -0.15 20.17 12.64
C PRO A 134 -0.79 21.20 11.70
N SER A 135 -1.17 20.77 10.50
CA SER A 135 -1.87 21.67 9.58
C SER A 135 -3.25 22.07 10.15
N ARG A 136 -3.73 23.26 9.76
CA ARG A 136 -5.09 23.73 10.05
C ARG A 136 -6.18 22.77 9.58
N TRP A 137 -5.89 21.95 8.58
CA TRP A 137 -6.82 21.02 7.98
C TRP A 137 -6.59 19.59 8.48
N MET A 138 -7.67 18.82 8.53
CA MET A 138 -7.67 17.38 8.62
C MET A 138 -8.08 16.85 7.25
N ILE A 139 -7.24 16.00 6.66
CA ILE A 139 -7.51 15.38 5.36
C ILE A 139 -8.08 13.99 5.61
N GLU A 140 -9.32 13.78 5.23
CA GLU A 140 -9.95 12.47 5.18
C GLU A 140 -9.77 11.92 3.77
N SER A 141 -9.06 10.81 3.62
CA SER A 141 -8.87 10.13 2.33
C SER A 141 -9.69 8.86 2.29
N VAL A 142 -10.68 8.80 1.39
CA VAL A 142 -11.57 7.63 1.22
C VAL A 142 -11.26 6.97 -0.12
N PRO A 143 -10.92 5.66 -0.16
CA PRO A 143 -10.70 4.97 -1.42
C PRO A 143 -11.99 4.92 -2.24
N VAL A 144 -11.87 5.09 -3.55
CA VAL A 144 -12.98 4.87 -4.49
C VAL A 144 -13.01 3.38 -4.85
N PRO A 145 -14.04 2.61 -4.43
CA PRO A 145 -14.08 1.17 -4.65
C PRO A 145 -13.98 0.81 -6.14
N GLY A 146 -13.09 -0.11 -6.48
CA GLY A 146 -12.88 -0.58 -7.86
C GLY A 146 -12.19 0.43 -8.81
N ALA A 147 -11.87 1.65 -8.36
CA ALA A 147 -11.10 2.61 -9.17
C ALA A 147 -9.60 2.35 -9.02
N VAL A 148 -9.18 1.19 -9.52
CA VAL A 148 -7.82 0.68 -9.41
C VAL A 148 -7.22 0.48 -10.80
N THR A 149 -5.95 0.86 -10.95
CA THR A 149 -5.18 0.66 -12.18
C THR A 149 -3.85 -0.03 -11.87
N LEU A 150 -3.36 -0.83 -12.81
CA LEU A 150 -2.06 -1.48 -12.72
C LEU A 150 -1.04 -0.68 -13.52
N ALA A 151 0.03 -0.22 -12.86
CA ALA A 151 1.14 0.47 -13.49
C ALA A 151 2.40 -0.43 -13.45
N PRO A 152 2.98 -0.84 -14.60
CA PRO A 152 4.20 -1.65 -14.63
C PRO A 152 5.36 -0.98 -13.90
N ARG A 153 6.18 -1.79 -13.20
CA ARG A 153 7.36 -1.35 -12.46
C ARG A 153 8.47 -2.40 -12.57
N ASP A 154 9.71 -1.96 -12.41
CA ASP A 154 10.87 -2.86 -12.48
C ASP A 154 11.20 -3.53 -11.13
N GLY A 155 10.65 -3.01 -10.02
CA GLY A 155 10.93 -3.49 -8.68
C GLY A 155 9.94 -3.03 -7.61
N VAL A 156 9.94 -3.75 -6.50
CA VAL A 156 9.27 -3.37 -5.26
C VAL A 156 10.28 -2.64 -4.37
N PRO A 157 10.05 -1.36 -4.02
CA PRO A 157 11.00 -0.56 -3.27
C PRO A 157 11.02 -0.95 -1.78
N PRO A 158 12.11 -0.66 -1.05
CA PRO A 158 12.28 -0.99 0.36
C PRO A 158 11.40 -0.15 1.31
N THR A 159 10.81 0.93 0.81
CA THR A 159 9.89 1.78 1.55
C THR A 159 8.78 2.22 0.62
N ALA A 160 7.54 2.24 1.14
CA ALA A 160 6.46 2.98 0.52
C ALA A 160 6.93 4.44 0.45
N SER A 161 7.34 4.90 -0.74
CA SER A 161 7.55 6.33 -0.95
C SER A 161 6.17 6.95 -0.87
N ASP A 162 5.81 7.36 0.34
CA ASP A 162 4.67 8.20 0.63
C ASP A 162 5.00 9.57 0.01
N GLN A 163 4.86 9.67 -1.31
CA GLN A 163 4.86 10.97 -1.98
C GLN A 163 3.52 11.65 -1.72
N ALA A 164 3.24 11.87 -0.44
CA ALA A 164 2.49 13.03 -0.03
C ALA A 164 3.33 14.24 -0.44
N THR A 165 3.13 14.70 -1.67
CA THR A 165 3.54 16.05 -2.04
C THR A 165 2.73 16.97 -1.13
N GLU A 166 3.34 17.42 -0.03
CA GLU A 166 2.80 18.54 0.73
C GLU A 166 2.63 19.69 -0.26
N PRO A 167 1.39 20.16 -0.50
CA PRO A 167 1.22 21.30 -1.37
C PRO A 167 1.93 22.49 -0.70
N PRO A 168 2.61 23.35 -1.48
CA PRO A 168 3.15 24.58 -0.96
C PRO A 168 2.02 25.37 -0.32
N ASP A 169 2.26 25.79 0.92
CA ASP A 169 1.33 26.56 1.74
C ASP A 169 1.30 28.00 1.22
N GLU A 170 0.63 28.21 0.09
CA GLU A 170 0.28 29.53 -0.42
C GLU A 170 -1.19 29.52 -0.85
N ASN A 171 -2.04 29.80 0.14
CA ASN A 171 -3.45 30.19 0.07
C ASN A 171 -3.93 30.60 -1.35
N PRO A 172 -4.76 29.77 -1.99
CA PRO A 172 -6.21 29.92 -1.85
C PRO A 172 -6.84 28.68 -1.23
N GLU A 173 -7.99 28.85 -0.55
CA GLU A 173 -8.82 27.77 -0.01
C GLU A 173 -8.96 26.63 -1.06
N PRO A 174 -8.24 25.52 -0.88
CA PRO A 174 -8.21 24.46 -1.88
C PRO A 174 -9.60 23.80 -1.94
N PRO A 175 -9.98 23.19 -3.08
CA PRO A 175 -11.31 22.59 -3.21
C PRO A 175 -11.55 21.62 -2.06
N ALA A 176 -12.74 21.71 -1.45
CA ALA A 176 -13.13 20.92 -0.28
C ALA A 176 -12.97 19.41 -0.52
N GLU A 177 -13.11 19.00 -1.78
CA GLU A 177 -12.94 17.64 -2.27
C GLU A 177 -11.95 17.62 -3.44
N ARG A 178 -10.98 16.70 -3.42
CA ARG A 178 -10.09 16.44 -4.57
C ARG A 178 -9.93 14.94 -4.81
N ARG A 179 -9.81 14.56 -6.08
CA ARG A 179 -9.38 13.21 -6.46
C ARG A 179 -7.87 13.12 -6.47
N THR A 180 -7.34 12.07 -5.88
CA THR A 180 -5.91 11.76 -5.85
C THR A 180 -5.71 10.26 -6.13
N THR A 181 -4.45 9.86 -6.29
CA THR A 181 -4.08 8.44 -6.46
C THR A 181 -2.91 8.09 -5.56
N SER A 182 -2.92 6.88 -5.01
CA SER A 182 -1.82 6.32 -4.21
C SER A 182 -1.53 4.89 -4.65
N VAL A 183 -0.30 4.42 -4.40
CA VAL A 183 0.04 3.00 -4.57
C VAL A 183 -0.33 2.29 -3.28
N VAL A 184 -1.23 1.31 -3.36
CA VAL A 184 -1.77 0.59 -2.19
C VAL A 184 -1.26 -0.83 -2.08
N ALA A 185 -0.80 -1.42 -3.18
CA ALA A 185 -0.28 -2.77 -3.22
C ALA A 185 0.67 -2.98 -4.40
N TRP A 186 1.30 -4.15 -4.41
CA TRP A 186 2.04 -4.69 -5.54
C TRP A 186 1.39 -5.97 -6.02
N VAL A 187 1.30 -6.12 -7.34
CA VAL A 187 0.94 -7.37 -7.99
C VAL A 187 2.18 -7.91 -8.68
N VAL A 188 2.60 -9.10 -8.25
CA VAL A 188 3.85 -9.73 -8.66
C VAL A 188 3.53 -11.02 -9.39
N ASP A 189 3.98 -11.11 -10.63
CA ASP A 189 3.86 -12.30 -11.45
C ASP A 189 5.11 -13.16 -11.20
N VAL A 190 4.94 -14.38 -10.69
CA VAL A 190 6.05 -15.29 -10.34
C VAL A 190 5.98 -16.54 -11.21
N HIS A 191 7.07 -16.84 -11.93
CA HIS A 191 7.26 -18.14 -12.55
C HIS A 191 7.61 -19.17 -11.47
N GLU A 192 6.67 -20.06 -11.13
CA GLU A 192 6.87 -21.01 -10.03
C GLU A 192 7.85 -22.13 -10.40
N ASN A 193 8.75 -22.41 -9.47
CA ASN A 193 9.63 -23.56 -9.55
C ASN A 193 8.87 -24.78 -9.03
N HIS A 194 8.36 -25.64 -9.93
CA HIS A 194 7.82 -26.93 -9.50
C HIS A 194 8.95 -27.80 -8.94
N PRO A 195 8.78 -28.42 -7.76
CA PRO A 195 9.77 -29.37 -7.26
C PRO A 195 9.88 -30.52 -8.26
N VAL A 196 11.11 -30.80 -8.69
CA VAL A 196 11.40 -32.00 -9.46
C VAL A 196 11.08 -33.18 -8.55
N SER A 197 10.03 -33.94 -8.88
CA SER A 197 9.74 -35.20 -8.18
C SER A 197 10.93 -36.14 -8.36
N GLU A 198 11.77 -36.28 -7.34
CA GLU A 198 12.79 -37.32 -7.31
C GLU A 198 12.07 -38.68 -7.36
N SER A 199 12.36 -39.45 -8.41
CA SER A 199 11.84 -40.80 -8.66
C SER A 199 12.71 -41.87 -8.02
#